data_AF-A0A7H0LHZ0-F1
#
_entry.id   AF-A0A7H0LHZ0-F1
#
_cell.length_a   1.000
_cell.length_b   1.000
_cell.length_c   1.000
_cell.angle_alpha   90.00
_cell.angle_beta   90.00
_cell.angle_gamma   90.00
#
_symmetry.space_group_name_H-M   'P 1'
#
loop_
_entity.id
_entity.type
_entity.pdbx_description
1 polymer ?
#
loop_
_entity_poly.entity_id
_entity_poly.type
_entity_poly.pdbx_seq_one_letter_code
_entity_poly.pdbx_strand_id
1 'polypeptide(L)'
;MPTPRDAARTAAFRKWIAHIGGREAAARDTGIALRSIERMAGGKQPPPAKLLEDLAGQLAAKGGADALADELAIAARPQEKVNA
;
A
#
# COMPACT_ATOMS: atom_id res chain seq x y z
N MET A 1 -4.84 -1.50 -19.71
CA MET A 1 -5.31 -0.38 -18.86
C MET A 1 -5.16 -0.80 -17.41
N PRO A 2 -4.57 0.02 -16.51
CA PRO A 2 -4.55 -0.29 -15.09
C PRO A 2 -5.97 -0.33 -14.55
N THR A 3 -6.30 -1.33 -13.71
CA THR A 3 -7.65 -1.43 -13.16
C THR A 3 -7.88 -0.33 -12.11
N PRO A 4 -9.14 0.08 -11.86
CA PRO A 4 -9.45 1.03 -10.78
C PRO A 4 -8.88 0.59 -9.42
N ARG A 5 -8.75 -0.73 -9.21
CA ARG A 5 -8.12 -1.32 -8.03
C ARG A 5 -6.62 -1.06 -7.97
N ASP A 6 -5.90 -1.25 -9.07
CA ASP A 6 -4.46 -1.01 -9.12
C ASP A 6 -4.14 0.47 -8.87
N ALA A 7 -5.01 1.36 -9.35
CA ALA A 7 -4.95 2.78 -9.03
C ALA A 7 -5.19 3.04 -7.53
N ALA A 8 -6.21 2.43 -6.92
CA ALA A 8 -6.49 2.56 -5.49
C ALA A 8 -5.32 2.03 -4.62
N ARG A 9 -4.77 0.85 -4.96
CA ARG A 9 -3.59 0.28 -4.30
C ARG A 9 -2.38 1.20 -4.39
N THR A 10 -2.11 1.74 -5.58
CA THR A 10 -1.02 2.69 -5.79
C THR A 10 -1.24 3.97 -5.00
N ALA A 11 -2.48 4.46 -4.93
CA ALA A 11 -2.84 5.67 -4.18
C ALA A 11 -2.66 5.48 -2.66
N ALA A 12 -3.19 4.38 -2.09
CA ALA A 12 -3.02 4.05 -0.68
C ALA A 12 -1.53 3.88 -0.33
N PHE A 13 -0.78 3.20 -1.19
CA PHE A 13 0.67 3.04 -1.01
C PHE A 13 1.42 4.38 -1.08
N ARG A 14 1.03 5.30 -1.96
CA ARG A 14 1.61 6.66 -2.00
C ARG A 14 1.32 7.45 -0.73
N LYS A 15 0.10 7.36 -0.20
CA LYS A 15 -0.26 7.99 1.08
C LYS A 15 0.60 7.44 2.22
N TRP A 16 0.79 6.13 2.26
CA TRP A 16 1.68 5.49 3.22
C TRP A 16 3.12 5.97 3.10
N ILE A 17 3.69 6.00 1.89
CA ILE A 17 5.04 6.54 1.65
C ILE A 17 5.17 7.97 2.17
N ALA A 18 4.17 8.82 1.92
CA ALA A 18 4.18 10.19 2.42
C ALA A 18 4.12 10.25 3.96
N HIS A 19 3.32 9.36 4.58
CA HIS A 19 3.19 9.27 6.03
C HIS A 19 4.51 8.92 6.72
N ILE A 20 5.30 7.99 6.16
CA ILE A 20 6.53 7.55 6.82
C ILE A 20 7.75 8.44 6.55
N GLY A 21 7.57 9.52 5.77
CA GLY A 21 8.62 10.49 5.46
C GLY A 21 9.30 10.29 4.10
N GLY A 22 8.68 9.55 3.19
CA GLY A 22 9.10 9.44 1.80
C GLY A 22 9.59 8.05 1.38
N ARG A 23 10.04 7.94 0.13
CA ARG A 23 10.35 6.66 -0.53
C ARG A 23 11.56 5.95 0.09
N GLU A 24 12.56 6.70 0.55
CA GLU A 24 13.74 6.15 1.21
C GLU A 24 13.41 5.56 2.58
N ALA A 25 12.60 6.27 3.37
CA ALA A 25 12.11 5.76 4.64
C ALA A 25 11.28 4.49 4.39
N ALA A 26 10.35 4.51 3.42
CA ALA A 26 9.55 3.35 3.03
C ALA A 26 10.39 2.12 2.68
N ALA A 27 11.47 2.31 1.93
CA ALA A 27 12.42 1.23 1.59
C ALA A 27 13.11 0.67 2.84
N ARG A 28 13.50 1.52 3.80
CA ARG A 28 14.10 1.09 5.07
C ARG A 28 13.12 0.35 5.97
N ASP A 29 11.89 0.84 6.08
CA ASP A 29 10.85 0.26 6.95
C ASP A 29 10.38 -1.10 6.44
N THR A 30 10.22 -1.25 5.12
CA THR A 30 9.79 -2.52 4.50
C THR A 30 10.92 -3.48 4.12
N GLY A 31 12.17 -3.01 4.12
CA GLY A 31 13.32 -3.75 3.56
C GLY A 31 13.25 -3.95 2.04
N ILE A 32 12.30 -3.33 1.35
CA ILE A 32 12.15 -3.41 -0.11
C ILE A 32 13.10 -2.42 -0.78
N ALA A 33 13.77 -2.86 -1.85
CA ALA A 33 14.64 -1.98 -2.63
C ALA A 33 13.92 -0.71 -3.11
N LEU A 34 14.58 0.45 -2.99
CA LEU A 34 14.03 1.76 -3.35
C LEU A 34 13.43 1.78 -4.77
N ARG A 35 14.12 1.19 -5.75
CA ARG A 35 13.60 1.12 -7.14
C ARG A 35 12.25 0.40 -7.25
N SER A 36 11.99 -0.58 -6.39
CA SER A 36 10.70 -1.27 -6.35
C SER A 36 9.62 -0.41 -5.71
N ILE A 37 9.95 0.32 -4.63
CA ILE A 37 9.07 1.35 -4.05
C ILE A 37 8.71 2.41 -5.11
N GLU A 38 9.68 2.89 -5.88
CA GLU A 38 9.47 3.88 -6.95
C GLU A 38 8.60 3.34 -8.09
N ARG A 39 8.80 2.09 -8.52
CA ARG A 39 7.93 1.46 -9.53
C ARG A 39 6.50 1.30 -9.03
N MET A 40 6.34 0.92 -7.76
CA MET A 40 5.04 0.77 -7.11
C MET A 40 4.33 2.09 -6.97
N ALA A 41 4.99 3.07 -6.38
CA ALA A 41 4.48 4.43 -6.29
C ALA A 41 4.25 5.05 -7.67
N GLY A 42 5.06 4.72 -8.68
CA GLY A 42 4.92 5.23 -10.04
C GLY A 42 3.73 4.66 -10.81
N GLY A 43 3.01 3.66 -10.27
CA GLY A 43 1.90 2.99 -10.97
C GLY A 43 2.36 2.12 -12.14
N LYS A 44 3.68 1.89 -12.30
CA LYS A 44 4.24 0.96 -13.28
C LYS A 44 3.97 -0.49 -12.90
N GLN A 45 3.89 -0.76 -11.59
CA GLN A 45 3.54 -2.06 -11.04
C GLN A 45 2.68 -1.81 -9.80
N PRO A 46 1.46 -2.32 -9.69
CA PRO A 46 0.68 -2.16 -8.48
C PRO A 46 1.36 -2.88 -7.30
N PRO A 47 1.33 -2.31 -6.09
CA PRO A 47 1.81 -3.00 -4.90
C PRO A 47 0.95 -4.25 -4.63
N PRO A 48 1.56 -5.39 -4.25
CA PRO A 48 0.81 -6.61 -3.98
C PRO A 48 -0.11 -6.43 -2.78
N ALA A 49 -1.30 -7.05 -2.82
CA ALA A 49 -2.29 -6.97 -1.73
C ALA A 49 -1.66 -7.34 -0.38
N LYS A 50 -0.86 -8.42 -0.35
CA LYS A 50 -0.21 -8.90 0.87
C LYS A 50 0.72 -7.86 1.50
N LEU A 51 1.40 -7.05 0.70
CA LEU A 51 2.23 -5.95 1.20
C LEU A 51 1.36 -4.88 1.86
N LEU A 52 0.23 -4.51 1.25
CA LEU A 52 -0.68 -3.52 1.84
C LEU A 52 -1.32 -4.02 3.15
N GLU A 53 -1.67 -5.30 3.23
CA GLU A 53 -2.16 -5.91 4.49
C GLU A 53 -1.09 -5.86 5.59
N ASP A 54 0.15 -6.20 5.25
CA ASP A 54 1.27 -6.17 6.19
C ASP A 54 1.52 -4.75 6.71
N LEU A 55 1.53 -3.77 5.81
CA LEU A 55 1.66 -2.35 6.15
C LEU A 55 0.51 -1.85 7.04
N ALA A 56 -0.73 -2.25 6.73
CA ALA A 56 -1.89 -1.92 7.55
C ALA A 56 -1.74 -2.49 8.98
N GLY A 57 -1.34 -3.75 9.09
CA GLY A 57 -1.09 -4.42 10.37
C GLY A 57 0.03 -3.76 11.18
N GLN A 58 1.12 -3.38 10.51
CA GLN A 58 2.23 -2.65 11.14
C GLN A 58 1.80 -1.26 11.64
N LEU A 59 0.98 -0.54 10.87
CA LEU A 59 0.45 0.76 11.30
C LEU A 59 -0.47 0.63 12.52
N ALA A 60 -1.40 -0.33 12.49
CA ALA A 60 -2.29 -0.60 13.60
C ALA A 60 -1.51 -0.98 14.86
N ALA A 61 -0.48 -1.82 14.74
CA ALA A 61 0.37 -2.22 15.86
C ALA A 61 1.20 -1.08 16.47
N LYS A 62 1.64 -0.11 15.65
CA LYS A 62 2.38 1.08 16.12
C LYS A 62 1.46 2.18 16.71
N GLY A 63 0.15 1.95 16.80
CA GLY A 63 -0.83 2.98 17.18
C GLY A 63 -0.91 4.13 16.16
N GLY A 64 -0.49 3.87 14.92
CA GLY A 64 -0.50 4.83 13.83
C GLY A 64 -1.92 5.10 13.32
N ALA A 65 -2.05 6.20 12.55
CA ALA A 65 -3.33 6.73 12.05
C ALA A 65 -4.30 5.64 11.55
N ASP A 66 -5.33 5.37 12.34
CA ASP A 66 -6.34 4.33 12.13
C ASP A 66 -6.93 4.39 10.70
N ALA A 67 -7.19 5.61 10.22
CA ALA A 67 -7.71 5.85 8.88
C ALA A 67 -6.76 5.39 7.75
N LEU A 68 -5.44 5.54 7.91
CA LEU A 68 -4.48 5.10 6.89
C LEU A 68 -4.31 3.58 6.89
N ALA A 69 -4.32 2.96 8.08
CA ALA A 69 -4.31 1.51 8.21
C ALA A 69 -5.55 0.89 7.53
N ASP A 70 -6.72 1.49 7.77
CA ASP A 70 -7.98 1.06 7.15
C ASP A 70 -7.98 1.25 5.63
N GLU A 71 -7.50 2.40 5.12
CA GLU A 71 -7.36 2.61 3.68
C GLU A 71 -6.44 1.57 3.00
N LEU A 72 -5.33 1.21 3.66
CA LEU A 72 -4.42 0.17 3.17
C LEU A 72 -5.10 -1.21 3.18
N ALA A 73 -5.84 -1.53 4.25
CA ALA A 73 -6.57 -2.78 4.38
C ALA A 73 -7.69 -2.91 3.33
N ILE A 74 -8.45 -1.84 3.07
CA ILE A 74 -9.47 -1.79 2.02
C ILE A 74 -8.84 -2.00 0.65
N ALA A 75 -7.72 -1.33 0.35
CA ALA A 75 -7.02 -1.49 -0.92
C ALA A 75 -6.42 -2.90 -1.12
N ALA A 76 -6.07 -3.57 -0.02
CA ALA A 76 -5.61 -4.95 0.02
C ALA A 76 -6.72 -5.97 -0.29
N ARG A 77 -7.95 -5.77 0.21
CA ARG A 77 -9.02 -6.79 0.18
C ARG A 77 -9.17 -7.44 -1.19
N PRO A 78 -9.06 -8.78 -1.33
CA PRO A 78 -9.46 -9.47 -2.55
C PRO A 78 -10.93 -9.16 -2.85
N GLN A 79 -11.31 -9.06 -4.14
CA GLN A 79 -12.73 -9.14 -4.47
C GLN A 79 -13.18 -10.51 -3.98
N GLU A 80 -13.90 -10.53 -2.87
CA GLU A 80 -14.84 -11.60 -2.64
C GLU A 80 -15.74 -11.59 -3.88
N LYS A 81 -15.77 -12.72 -4.60
CA LYS A 81 -16.60 -12.86 -5.78
C LYS A 81 -18.04 -12.60 -5.35
N VAL A 82 -18.56 -11.41 -5.59
CA VAL A 82 -19.99 -11.24 -5.75
C VAL A 82 -20.29 -11.88 -7.10
N ASN A 83 -20.40 -13.21 -7.10
CA ASN A 83 -21.16 -13.92 -8.11
C ASN A 83 -22.59 -13.40 -7.97
N ALA A 84 -23.00 -12.53 -8.90
CA ALA A 84 -24.39 -12.31 -9.23
C ALA A 84 -24.60 -12.82 -10.66
#